data_AF-A0AA37SZB1-F1
#
_entry.id   AF-A0AA37SZB1-F1
#
_cell.length_a   1.000
_cell.length_b   1.000
_cell.length_c   1.000
_cell.angle_alpha   90.00
_cell.angle_beta   90.00
_cell.angle_gamma   90.00
#
_symmetry.space_group_name_H-M   'P 1'
#
loop_
_entity.id
_entity.type
_entity.pdbx_description
1 polymer ?
#
loop_
_entity_poly.entity_id
_entity_poly.type
_entity_poly.pdbx_seq_one_letter_code
_entity_poly.pdbx_strand_id
1 'polypeptide(L)'
;MVSTKRLGAAILLTLFVNPSLAMTDSHKSVVQEPNKNSVVFFKRQVHSNNSVENAVKTLLSRYPEKTAEFVKIAFYTYPDRYKEIIQASVKAQPSFVDDIIKIANELDVSDPTEIISIAVNAEPSYAEIATKAACKYSPEHFNEIVRTAVKNEPDSADQIAQKLVTAYPNKTMDILITTIKEVPYVGKYILDALLAIVQEDDGTSEEMIILTIEQLAEYPDAMDRLVKLAKEYNIEQTRVKDSALKGGIDEQSIAVMIKSHY
;
A
#
# COMPACT_ATOMS: atom_id res chain seq x y z
N MET A 1 -22.07 -24.38 70.58
CA MET A 1 -22.56 -25.77 70.67
C MET A 1 -24.08 -25.71 70.54
N VAL A 2 -24.67 -26.42 69.56
CA VAL A 2 -26.14 -26.62 69.31
C VAL A 2 -26.90 -25.36 68.85
N SER A 3 -27.27 -25.13 67.58
CA SER A 3 -28.13 -25.85 66.61
C SER A 3 -29.64 -25.75 66.88
N THR A 4 -30.39 -25.11 65.96
CA THR A 4 -31.64 -25.57 65.30
C THR A 4 -32.20 -24.47 64.37
N LYS A 5 -32.21 -24.69 63.03
CA LYS A 5 -33.36 -25.05 62.13
C LYS A 5 -34.41 -23.92 61.97
N ARG A 6 -35.04 -23.60 60.83
CA ARG A 6 -35.11 -24.02 59.41
C ARG A 6 -36.12 -23.06 58.72
N LEU A 7 -36.04 -22.90 57.39
CA LEU A 7 -37.07 -22.56 56.35
C LEU A 7 -36.41 -21.58 55.35
N GLY A 8 -36.37 -21.76 54.03
CA GLY A 8 -37.22 -22.54 53.14
C GLY A 8 -37.87 -21.58 52.14
N ALA A 9 -37.32 -21.45 50.92
CA ALA A 9 -38.04 -20.98 49.74
C ALA A 9 -37.19 -21.23 48.48
N ALA A 10 -37.61 -22.22 47.69
CA ALA A 10 -37.21 -22.40 46.31
C ALA A 10 -38.08 -21.49 45.42
N ILE A 11 -37.46 -20.76 44.49
CA ILE A 11 -38.16 -20.17 43.35
C ILE A 11 -37.46 -20.66 42.09
N LEU A 12 -38.23 -21.43 41.32
CA LEU A 12 -37.97 -21.89 39.97
C LEU A 12 -38.54 -20.83 39.03
N LEU A 13 -37.77 -20.27 38.08
CA LEU A 13 -38.37 -19.59 36.92
C LEU A 13 -37.46 -19.61 35.68
N THR A 14 -37.81 -20.53 34.78
CA THR A 14 -37.89 -20.42 33.31
C THR A 14 -36.70 -19.97 32.46
N LEU A 15 -36.26 -20.92 31.64
CA LEU A 15 -35.58 -20.78 30.35
C LEU A 15 -36.30 -19.78 29.41
N PHE A 16 -35.53 -18.89 28.79
CA PHE A 16 -35.78 -18.46 27.41
C PHE A 16 -34.47 -18.54 26.64
N VAL A 17 -34.42 -19.52 25.73
CA VAL A 17 -33.45 -19.60 24.64
C VAL A 17 -33.99 -18.71 23.52
N ASN A 18 -33.20 -17.74 23.06
CA ASN A 18 -33.44 -17.07 21.78
C ASN A 18 -32.27 -17.35 20.84
N PRO A 19 -32.49 -18.06 19.72
CA PRO A 19 -31.61 -18.05 18.57
C PRO A 19 -32.19 -17.13 17.48
N SER A 20 -31.43 -16.11 17.09
CA SER A 20 -31.52 -15.43 15.77
C SER A 20 -30.21 -14.68 15.58
N LEU A 21 -29.28 -15.24 14.80
CA LEU A 21 -29.14 -15.11 13.35
C LEU A 21 -28.83 -13.67 12.92
N ALA A 22 -27.52 -13.46 12.72
CA ALA A 22 -26.84 -12.60 11.75
C ALA A 22 -27.55 -11.36 11.22
N MET A 23 -26.93 -10.20 11.45
CA MET A 23 -26.48 -9.34 10.35
C MET A 23 -25.13 -8.72 10.72
N THR A 24 -24.16 -8.93 9.84
CA THR A 24 -22.89 -8.19 9.78
C THR A 24 -23.21 -6.73 9.54
N ASP A 25 -23.12 -5.91 10.58
CA ASP A 25 -23.08 -4.46 10.44
C ASP A 25 -21.69 -4.12 9.90
N SER A 26 -21.62 -3.71 8.63
CA SER A 26 -20.43 -3.10 8.07
C SER A 26 -20.22 -1.78 8.81
N HIS A 27 -19.38 -1.82 9.84
CA HIS A 27 -18.97 -0.66 10.61
C HIS A 27 -18.28 0.35 9.69
N LYS A 28 -19.06 1.25 9.05
CA LYS A 28 -18.54 2.53 8.59
C LYS A 28 -18.11 3.25 9.87
N SER A 29 -16.81 3.37 10.10
CA SER A 29 -16.27 4.16 11.19
C SER A 29 -16.77 5.59 11.04
N VAL A 30 -17.76 5.99 11.85
CA VAL A 30 -18.16 7.40 11.94
C VAL A 30 -16.93 8.14 12.44
N VAL A 31 -16.30 8.93 11.57
CA VAL A 31 -15.11 9.70 11.95
C VAL A 31 -15.54 10.70 13.00
N GLN A 32 -15.26 10.40 14.27
CA GLN A 32 -15.70 11.22 15.39
C GLN A 32 -15.10 12.62 15.27
N GLU A 33 -15.94 13.65 15.21
CA GLU A 33 -15.47 15.03 15.14
C GLU A 33 -14.60 15.38 16.35
N PRO A 34 -13.49 16.11 16.17
CA PRO A 34 -12.71 16.61 17.29
C PRO A 34 -13.54 17.51 18.20
N ASN A 35 -13.32 17.42 19.51
CA ASN A 35 -14.02 18.31 20.45
C ASN A 35 -13.62 19.79 20.22
N LYS A 36 -14.52 20.71 20.57
CA LYS A 36 -14.35 22.16 20.35
C LYS A 36 -13.07 22.71 21.00
N ASN A 37 -12.68 22.21 22.16
CA ASN A 37 -11.50 22.70 22.87
C ASN A 37 -10.20 22.33 22.14
N SER A 38 -10.12 21.13 21.55
CA SER A 38 -9.00 20.69 20.74
C SER A 38 -8.84 21.55 19.48
N VAL A 39 -9.96 21.88 18.81
CA VAL A 39 -9.96 22.80 17.65
C VAL A 39 -9.46 24.19 18.06
N VAL A 40 -9.97 24.74 19.17
CA VAL A 40 -9.54 26.06 19.68
C VAL A 40 -8.06 26.06 20.09
N PHE A 41 -7.58 24.97 20.71
CA PHE A 41 -6.16 24.80 21.00
C PHE A 41 -5.33 24.81 19.71
N PHE A 42 -5.73 24.03 18.70
CA PHE A 42 -4.98 23.94 17.45
C PHE A 42 -4.96 25.29 16.70
N LYS A 43 -6.08 26.03 16.63
CA LYS A 43 -6.12 27.38 16.06
C LYS A 43 -5.15 28.34 16.75
N ARG A 44 -5.00 28.26 18.08
CA ARG A 44 -3.99 29.03 18.82
C ARG A 44 -2.57 28.63 18.43
N GLN A 45 -2.30 27.33 18.25
CA GLN A 45 -0.99 26.87 17.76
C GLN A 45 -0.68 27.40 16.36
N VAL A 46 -1.65 27.43 15.45
CA VAL A 46 -1.48 28.04 14.12
C VAL A 46 -1.16 29.53 14.22
N HIS A 47 -1.88 30.27 15.08
CA HIS A 47 -1.59 31.70 15.28
C HIS A 47 -0.18 31.93 15.86
N SER A 48 0.25 31.12 16.83
CA SER A 48 1.58 31.23 17.45
C SER A 48 2.73 30.79 16.53
N ASN A 49 2.48 29.89 15.57
CA ASN A 49 3.50 29.34 14.67
C ASN A 49 3.45 29.95 13.24
N ASN A 50 2.62 30.98 13.03
CA ASN A 50 2.37 31.71 11.77
C ASN A 50 1.75 30.89 10.61
N SER A 51 1.80 29.56 10.62
CA SER A 51 1.20 28.72 9.57
C SER A 51 0.68 27.39 10.10
N VAL A 52 -0.19 26.73 9.33
CA VAL A 52 -0.69 25.38 9.61
C VAL A 52 0.47 24.38 9.59
N GLU A 53 1.31 24.46 8.56
CA GLU A 53 2.50 23.61 8.41
C GLU A 53 3.42 23.64 9.64
N ASN A 54 3.77 24.84 10.14
CA ASN A 54 4.67 25.00 11.28
C ASN A 54 4.03 24.52 12.60
N ALA A 55 2.73 24.76 12.77
CA ALA A 55 1.99 24.28 13.94
C ALA A 55 1.93 22.75 13.97
N VAL A 56 1.62 22.12 12.83
CA VAL A 56 1.65 20.65 12.68
C VAL A 56 3.04 20.12 13.01
N LYS A 57 4.09 20.62 12.34
CA LYS A 57 5.48 20.20 12.60
C LYS A 57 5.84 20.30 14.09
N THR A 58 5.57 21.45 14.71
CA THR A 58 5.93 21.71 16.11
C THR A 58 5.19 20.77 17.08
N LEU A 59 3.89 20.55 16.87
CA LEU A 59 3.10 19.66 17.71
C LEU A 59 3.55 18.22 17.57
N LEU A 60 3.77 17.76 16.34
CA LEU A 60 4.19 16.40 16.05
C LEU A 60 5.61 16.10 16.52
N SER A 61 6.53 17.07 16.42
CA SER A 61 7.88 16.90 16.99
C SER A 61 7.87 16.85 18.52
N ARG A 62 6.95 17.57 19.17
CA ARG A 62 6.86 17.61 20.64
C ARG A 62 6.08 16.44 21.24
N TYR A 63 5.07 15.95 20.52
CA TYR A 63 4.15 14.90 20.97
C TYR A 63 3.96 13.84 19.86
N PRO A 64 5.01 13.07 19.50
CA PRO A 64 4.94 12.07 18.44
C PRO A 64 3.82 11.05 18.63
N GLU A 65 3.54 10.67 19.89
CA GLU A 65 2.50 9.73 20.27
C GLU A 65 1.07 10.22 19.98
N LYS A 66 0.91 11.52 19.73
CA LYS A 66 -0.38 12.17 19.42
C LYS A 66 -0.52 12.50 17.94
N THR A 67 0.30 11.90 17.07
CA THR A 67 0.29 12.21 15.63
C THR A 67 -1.08 12.07 15.01
N ALA A 68 -1.73 10.92 15.19
CA ALA A 68 -3.08 10.69 14.67
C ALA A 68 -4.10 11.72 15.16
N GLU A 69 -4.04 12.10 16.44
CA GLU A 69 -4.95 13.09 17.03
C GLU A 69 -4.75 14.48 16.38
N PHE A 70 -3.51 14.97 16.33
CA PHE A 70 -3.22 16.30 15.79
C PHE A 70 -3.45 16.40 14.27
N VAL A 71 -3.12 15.36 13.51
CA VAL A 71 -3.38 15.29 12.07
C VAL A 71 -4.88 15.36 11.80
N LYS A 72 -5.68 14.59 12.54
CA LYS A 72 -7.14 14.62 12.43
C LYS A 72 -7.73 15.99 12.78
N ILE A 73 -7.24 16.62 13.86
CA ILE A 73 -7.66 17.98 14.21
C ILE A 73 -7.28 18.98 13.11
N ALA A 74 -6.08 18.85 12.53
CA ALA A 74 -5.60 19.72 11.49
C ALA A 74 -6.49 19.64 10.23
N PHE A 75 -6.77 18.43 9.73
CA PHE A 75 -7.66 18.25 8.58
C PHE A 75 -9.07 18.76 8.84
N TYR A 76 -9.64 18.49 10.02
CA TYR A 76 -10.97 19.00 10.36
C TYR A 76 -11.00 20.53 10.47
N THR A 77 -9.92 21.14 10.95
CA THR A 77 -9.86 22.60 11.16
C THR A 77 -9.55 23.37 9.88
N TYR A 78 -8.74 22.79 8.99
CA TYR A 78 -8.26 23.42 7.76
C TYR A 78 -8.28 22.42 6.58
N PRO A 79 -9.46 21.95 6.15
CA PRO A 79 -9.56 20.92 5.10
C PRO A 79 -8.91 21.36 3.78
N ASP A 80 -9.04 22.63 3.41
CA ASP A 80 -8.43 23.21 2.20
C ASP A 80 -6.89 23.24 2.23
N ARG A 81 -6.28 22.93 3.38
CA ARG A 81 -4.82 22.91 3.58
C ARG A 81 -4.26 21.49 3.68
N TYR A 82 -5.01 20.48 3.21
CA TYR A 82 -4.63 19.07 3.29
C TYR A 82 -3.22 18.78 2.78
N LYS A 83 -2.79 19.40 1.67
CA LYS A 83 -1.45 19.20 1.10
C LYS A 83 -0.34 19.53 2.09
N GLU A 84 -0.44 20.69 2.73
CA GLU A 84 0.52 21.14 3.73
C GLU A 84 0.48 20.26 4.98
N ILE A 85 -0.71 19.82 5.38
CA ILE A 85 -0.89 18.96 6.55
C ILE A 85 -0.24 17.59 6.30
N ILE A 86 -0.52 16.93 5.17
CA ILE A 86 0.10 15.64 4.82
C ILE A 86 1.62 15.81 4.76
N GLN A 87 2.11 16.79 4.00
CA GLN A 87 3.54 17.01 3.82
C GLN A 87 4.26 17.30 5.14
N ALA A 88 3.71 18.19 5.97
CA ALA A 88 4.26 18.52 7.29
C ALA A 88 4.28 17.30 8.21
N SER A 89 3.20 16.51 8.18
CA SER A 89 3.02 15.38 9.08
C SER A 89 3.94 14.23 8.74
N VAL A 90 4.03 13.88 7.45
CA VAL A 90 4.93 12.82 6.96
C VAL A 90 6.39 13.22 7.20
N LYS A 91 6.79 14.47 6.91
CA LYS A 91 8.16 14.94 7.21
C LYS A 91 8.50 14.94 8.69
N ALA A 92 7.54 15.29 9.55
CA ALA A 92 7.79 15.37 10.99
C ALA A 92 7.81 13.98 11.65
N GLN A 93 6.96 13.06 11.17
CA GLN A 93 6.74 11.74 11.77
C GLN A 93 6.55 10.65 10.68
N PRO A 94 7.60 10.30 9.92
CA PRO A 94 7.51 9.29 8.86
C PRO A 94 6.98 7.92 9.32
N SER A 95 7.32 7.50 10.53
CA SER A 95 6.87 6.24 11.12
C SER A 95 5.36 6.14 11.29
N PHE A 96 4.64 7.26 11.23
CA PHE A 96 3.19 7.35 11.32
C PHE A 96 2.50 7.55 9.95
N VAL A 97 3.22 7.36 8.82
CA VAL A 97 2.64 7.56 7.48
C VAL A 97 1.40 6.71 7.21
N ASP A 98 1.31 5.48 7.75
CA ASP A 98 0.10 4.64 7.64
C ASP A 98 -1.11 5.32 8.29
N ASP A 99 -0.96 5.87 9.50
CA ASP A 99 -2.03 6.57 10.21
C ASP A 99 -2.40 7.88 9.52
N ILE A 100 -1.40 8.62 9.01
CA ILE A 100 -1.64 9.88 8.28
C ILE A 100 -2.47 9.62 7.01
N ILE A 101 -2.09 8.61 6.22
CA ILE A 101 -2.82 8.22 5.00
C ILE A 101 -4.20 7.67 5.35
N LYS A 102 -4.31 6.86 6.40
CA LYS A 102 -5.60 6.37 6.89
C LYS A 102 -6.55 7.53 7.18
N ILE A 103 -6.10 8.51 7.98
CA ILE A 103 -6.94 9.64 8.38
C ILE A 103 -7.32 10.50 7.17
N ALA A 104 -6.39 10.74 6.24
CA ALA A 104 -6.66 11.50 5.02
C ALA A 104 -7.75 10.83 4.16
N ASN A 105 -7.70 9.50 4.01
CA ASN A 105 -8.72 8.73 3.28
C ASN A 105 -10.05 8.66 4.04
N GLU A 106 -10.04 8.41 5.36
CA GLU A 106 -11.26 8.37 6.18
C GLU A 106 -12.02 9.71 6.16
N LEU A 107 -11.29 10.82 6.07
CA LEU A 107 -11.85 12.17 5.98
C LEU A 107 -12.12 12.65 4.55
N ASP A 108 -11.83 11.83 3.54
CA ASP A 108 -12.01 12.15 2.12
C ASP A 108 -11.44 13.53 1.75
N VAL A 109 -10.21 13.82 2.21
CA VAL A 109 -9.62 15.15 2.03
C VAL A 109 -9.17 15.42 0.60
N SER A 110 -8.97 14.35 -0.19
CA SER A 110 -8.46 14.37 -1.56
C SER A 110 -8.49 12.98 -2.20
N ASP A 111 -8.28 12.90 -3.51
CA ASP A 111 -8.07 11.63 -4.23
C ASP A 111 -6.87 10.84 -3.66
N PRO A 112 -6.98 9.49 -3.52
CA PRO A 112 -5.91 8.66 -2.97
C PRO A 112 -4.57 8.76 -3.72
N THR A 113 -4.59 9.00 -5.04
CA THR A 113 -3.37 9.17 -5.85
C THR A 113 -2.65 10.49 -5.53
N GLU A 114 -3.40 11.54 -5.18
CA GLU A 114 -2.81 12.80 -4.74
C GLU A 114 -2.25 12.68 -3.31
N ILE A 115 -2.98 12.00 -2.41
CA ILE A 115 -2.51 11.71 -1.04
C ILE A 115 -1.18 10.97 -1.09
N ILE A 116 -1.08 9.89 -1.87
CA ILE A 116 0.16 9.10 -1.96
C ILE A 116 1.29 9.90 -2.61
N SER A 117 1.02 10.70 -3.66
CA SER A 117 2.04 11.53 -4.29
C SER A 117 2.65 12.53 -3.29
N ILE A 118 1.82 13.17 -2.45
CA ILE A 118 2.32 14.10 -1.43
C ILE A 118 3.15 13.36 -0.37
N ALA A 119 2.68 12.20 0.09
CA ALA A 119 3.36 11.42 1.12
C ALA A 119 4.73 10.89 0.65
N VAL A 120 4.79 10.28 -0.54
CA VAL A 120 6.04 9.75 -1.13
C VAL A 120 7.03 10.88 -1.37
N ASN A 121 6.61 12.01 -1.95
CA ASN A 121 7.49 13.16 -2.16
C ASN A 121 7.94 13.83 -0.84
N ALA A 122 7.16 13.66 0.23
CA ALA A 122 7.49 14.23 1.53
C ALA A 122 8.58 13.41 2.24
N GLU A 123 8.53 12.08 2.15
CA GLU A 123 9.53 11.16 2.68
C GLU A 123 9.68 9.93 1.78
N PRO A 124 10.58 9.98 0.78
CA PRO A 124 10.89 8.87 -0.13
C PRO A 124 11.24 7.56 0.56
N SER A 125 11.97 7.62 1.68
CA SER A 125 12.45 6.43 2.41
C SER A 125 11.32 5.58 3.02
N TYR A 126 10.07 6.06 2.95
CA TYR A 126 8.87 5.38 3.44
C TYR A 126 7.86 5.08 2.32
N ALA A 127 8.27 5.19 1.05
CA ALA A 127 7.39 5.05 -0.10
C ALA A 127 6.64 3.71 -0.12
N GLU A 128 7.28 2.60 0.23
CA GLU A 128 6.69 1.27 0.29
C GLU A 128 5.66 1.12 1.42
N ILE A 129 5.89 1.77 2.56
CA ILE A 129 4.91 1.79 3.67
C ILE A 129 3.72 2.67 3.31
N ALA A 130 3.97 3.86 2.75
CA ALA A 130 2.96 4.80 2.31
C ALA A 130 2.07 4.17 1.23
N THR A 131 2.67 3.54 0.22
CA THR A 131 1.94 2.91 -0.90
C THR A 131 1.08 1.75 -0.40
N LYS A 132 1.62 0.89 0.46
CA LYS A 132 0.85 -0.19 1.09
C LYS A 132 -0.34 0.36 1.89
N ALA A 133 -0.15 1.44 2.64
CA ALA A 133 -1.24 2.09 3.38
C ALA A 133 -2.33 2.61 2.44
N ALA A 134 -1.95 3.33 1.39
CA ALA A 134 -2.89 3.85 0.40
C ALA A 134 -3.67 2.71 -0.29
N CYS A 135 -3.01 1.65 -0.75
CA CYS A 135 -3.68 0.47 -1.32
C CYS A 135 -4.62 -0.24 -0.33
N LYS A 136 -4.31 -0.20 0.97
CA LYS A 136 -5.16 -0.78 2.02
C LYS A 136 -6.44 0.02 2.24
N TYR A 137 -6.35 1.35 2.22
CA TYR A 137 -7.48 2.23 2.52
C TYR A 137 -8.27 2.67 1.28
N SER A 138 -7.73 2.43 0.08
CA SER A 138 -8.37 2.72 -1.21
C SER A 138 -8.13 1.58 -2.23
N PRO A 139 -8.59 0.35 -1.94
CA PRO A 139 -8.31 -0.83 -2.77
C PRO A 139 -8.85 -0.73 -4.20
N GLU A 140 -9.87 0.09 -4.44
CA GLU A 140 -10.44 0.40 -5.75
C GLU A 140 -9.49 1.19 -6.66
N HIS A 141 -8.53 1.92 -6.07
CA HIS A 141 -7.50 2.72 -6.77
C HIS A 141 -6.13 2.03 -6.77
N PHE A 142 -6.07 0.71 -6.51
CA PHE A 142 -4.82 -0.01 -6.26
C PHE A 142 -3.76 0.24 -7.35
N ASN A 143 -4.12 0.04 -8.62
CA ASN A 143 -3.14 0.15 -9.71
C ASN A 143 -2.69 1.60 -9.92
N GLU A 144 -3.60 2.57 -9.80
CA GLU A 144 -3.27 3.99 -9.92
C GLU A 144 -2.38 4.47 -8.78
N ILE A 145 -2.58 3.97 -7.56
CA ILE A 145 -1.73 4.24 -6.40
C ILE A 145 -0.33 3.68 -6.62
N VAL A 146 -0.21 2.41 -7.00
CA VAL A 146 1.09 1.76 -7.28
C VAL A 146 1.83 2.51 -8.38
N ARG A 147 1.14 2.80 -9.49
CA ARG A 147 1.68 3.58 -10.59
C ARG A 147 2.21 4.93 -10.11
N THR A 148 1.41 5.66 -9.34
CA THR A 148 1.76 7.00 -8.84
C THR A 148 2.96 6.95 -7.90
N ALA A 149 3.01 5.97 -7.00
CA ALA A 149 4.14 5.82 -6.09
C ALA A 149 5.44 5.49 -6.83
N VAL A 150 5.42 4.50 -7.71
CA VAL A 150 6.59 4.08 -8.51
C VAL A 150 7.09 5.20 -9.41
N LYS A 151 6.17 5.99 -9.99
CA LYS A 151 6.54 7.15 -10.81
C LYS A 151 7.19 8.27 -10.00
N ASN A 152 6.73 8.51 -8.77
CA ASN A 152 7.30 9.55 -7.91
C ASN A 152 8.62 9.10 -7.27
N GLU A 153 8.76 7.81 -6.95
CA GLU A 153 9.97 7.25 -6.35
C GLU A 153 10.46 5.97 -7.09
N PRO A 154 11.04 6.12 -8.31
CA PRO A 154 11.55 5.00 -9.11
C PRO A 154 12.61 4.17 -8.40
N ASP A 155 13.45 4.81 -7.58
CA ASP A 155 14.57 4.17 -6.87
C ASP A 155 14.08 3.21 -5.76
N SER A 156 12.82 3.34 -5.33
CA SER A 156 12.17 2.45 -4.36
C SER A 156 11.18 1.48 -5.02
N ALA A 157 11.13 1.40 -6.35
CA ALA A 157 10.13 0.61 -7.07
C ALA A 157 10.17 -0.89 -6.74
N ASP A 158 11.35 -1.46 -6.54
CA ASP A 158 11.53 -2.85 -6.12
C ASP A 158 11.02 -3.05 -4.69
N GLN A 159 11.34 -2.16 -3.75
CA GLN A 159 10.88 -2.23 -2.37
C GLN A 159 9.35 -2.07 -2.26
N ILE A 160 8.78 -1.14 -3.04
CA ILE A 160 7.33 -0.97 -3.19
C ILE A 160 6.70 -2.28 -3.68
N ALA A 161 7.20 -2.84 -4.78
CA ALA A 161 6.67 -4.07 -5.36
C ALA A 161 6.76 -5.24 -4.37
N GLN A 162 7.92 -5.45 -3.74
CA GLN A 162 8.14 -6.50 -2.74
C GLN A 162 7.16 -6.39 -1.56
N LYS A 163 6.99 -5.17 -1.04
CA LYS A 163 6.08 -4.90 0.08
C LYS A 163 4.63 -5.21 -0.27
N LEU A 164 4.23 -4.86 -1.49
CA LEU A 164 2.87 -5.09 -1.98
C LEU A 164 2.62 -6.55 -2.32
N VAL A 165 3.55 -7.27 -2.94
CA VAL A 165 3.39 -8.72 -3.21
C VAL A 165 3.26 -9.49 -1.90
N THR A 166 4.03 -9.12 -0.88
CA THR A 166 3.91 -9.71 0.46
C THR A 166 2.52 -9.44 1.08
N ALA A 167 1.96 -8.24 0.89
CA ALA A 167 0.68 -7.86 1.46
C ALA A 167 -0.54 -8.33 0.63
N TYR A 168 -0.37 -8.49 -0.69
CA TYR A 168 -1.41 -8.81 -1.66
C TYR A 168 -0.90 -9.86 -2.67
N PRO A 169 -0.65 -11.12 -2.25
CA PRO A 169 -0.11 -12.15 -3.15
C PRO A 169 -0.97 -12.41 -4.38
N ASN A 170 -2.29 -12.25 -4.26
CA ASN A 170 -3.25 -12.37 -5.36
C ASN A 170 -3.17 -11.24 -6.41
N LYS A 171 -2.38 -10.19 -6.16
CA LYS A 171 -2.16 -9.06 -7.06
C LYS A 171 -0.74 -9.03 -7.66
N THR A 172 0.03 -10.11 -7.49
CA THR A 172 1.44 -10.17 -7.92
C THR A 172 1.65 -9.75 -9.37
N MET A 173 0.80 -10.21 -10.29
CA MET A 173 0.91 -9.88 -11.71
C MET A 173 0.58 -8.42 -12.01
N ASP A 174 -0.46 -7.88 -11.38
CA ASP A 174 -0.83 -6.47 -11.50
C ASP A 174 0.31 -5.57 -11.00
N ILE A 175 0.92 -5.94 -9.86
CA ILE A 175 2.05 -5.21 -9.27
C ILE A 175 3.26 -5.27 -10.20
N LEU A 176 3.64 -6.46 -10.68
CA LEU A 176 4.76 -6.65 -11.60
C LEU A 176 4.57 -5.82 -12.87
N ILE A 177 3.43 -5.96 -13.56
CA ILE A 177 3.14 -5.25 -14.80
C ILE A 177 3.15 -3.73 -14.57
N THR A 178 2.45 -3.25 -13.55
CA THR A 178 2.34 -1.82 -13.26
C THR A 178 3.71 -1.22 -12.97
N THR A 179 4.52 -1.89 -12.15
CA THR A 179 5.84 -1.40 -11.76
C THR A 179 6.80 -1.40 -12.95
N ILE A 180 6.88 -2.50 -13.72
CA ILE A 180 7.77 -2.61 -14.88
C ILE A 180 7.41 -1.59 -15.96
N LYS A 181 6.12 -1.36 -16.22
CA LYS A 181 5.69 -0.35 -17.21
C LYS A 181 6.12 1.06 -16.85
N GLU A 182 6.12 1.41 -15.56
CA GLU A 182 6.51 2.75 -15.11
C GLU A 182 8.03 2.92 -15.03
N VAL A 183 8.78 1.86 -14.68
CA VAL A 183 10.25 1.92 -14.53
C VAL A 183 10.97 0.80 -15.29
N PRO A 184 10.85 0.75 -16.62
CA PRO A 184 11.28 -0.40 -17.42
C PRO A 184 12.79 -0.66 -17.36
N TYR A 185 13.62 0.37 -17.20
CA TYR A 185 15.07 0.25 -17.07
C TYR A 185 15.53 -0.57 -15.86
N VAL A 186 14.71 -0.61 -14.79
CA VAL A 186 14.96 -1.43 -13.60
C VAL A 186 14.03 -2.63 -13.50
N GLY A 187 13.20 -2.88 -14.52
CA GLY A 187 12.20 -3.95 -14.53
C GLY A 187 12.76 -5.35 -14.29
N LYS A 188 13.99 -5.63 -14.75
CA LYS A 188 14.67 -6.89 -14.48
C LYS A 188 14.99 -7.10 -12.99
N TYR A 189 15.32 -6.03 -12.26
CA TYR A 189 15.63 -6.11 -10.83
C TYR A 189 14.35 -6.27 -10.00
N ILE A 190 13.26 -5.64 -10.45
CA ILE A 190 11.93 -5.84 -9.88
C ILE A 190 11.53 -7.32 -10.00
N LEU A 191 11.70 -7.92 -11.20
CA LEU A 191 11.43 -9.34 -11.39
C LEU A 191 12.23 -10.21 -10.42
N ASP A 192 13.55 -10.01 -10.32
CA ASP A 192 14.39 -10.79 -9.40
C ASP A 192 13.94 -10.67 -7.94
N ALA A 193 13.64 -9.45 -7.51
CA ALA A 193 13.21 -9.16 -6.16
C ALA A 193 11.89 -9.87 -5.83
N LEU A 194 10.98 -9.93 -6.79
CA LEU A 194 9.71 -10.62 -6.62
C LEU A 194 9.86 -12.15 -6.69
N LEU A 195 10.69 -12.68 -7.59
CA LEU A 195 11.00 -14.12 -7.65
C LEU A 195 11.65 -14.62 -6.35
N ALA A 196 12.39 -13.77 -5.62
CA ALA A 196 12.96 -14.11 -4.33
C ALA A 196 11.93 -14.20 -3.19
N ILE A 197 10.74 -13.61 -3.35
CA ILE A 197 9.69 -13.55 -2.33
C ILE A 197 8.60 -14.58 -2.59
N VAL A 198 8.20 -14.72 -3.85
CA VAL A 198 7.16 -15.67 -4.24
C VAL A 198 7.71 -17.07 -4.02
N GLN A 199 7.04 -17.85 -3.17
CA GLN A 199 7.41 -19.25 -2.97
C GLN A 199 7.21 -19.99 -4.29
N GLU A 200 8.11 -20.93 -4.61
CA GLU A 200 7.96 -21.81 -5.78
C GLU A 200 6.69 -22.66 -5.62
N ASP A 201 5.57 -22.17 -6.15
CA ASP A 201 4.34 -22.94 -6.33
C ASP A 201 3.62 -22.44 -7.59
N ASP A 202 2.85 -23.35 -8.22
CA ASP A 202 1.88 -23.19 -9.30
C ASP A 202 2.27 -22.57 -10.65
N GLY A 203 3.56 -22.28 -10.88
CA GLY A 203 4.02 -21.69 -12.14
C GLY A 203 3.90 -20.17 -12.21
N THR A 204 3.56 -19.51 -11.09
CA THR A 204 3.59 -18.04 -10.97
C THR A 204 4.95 -17.47 -11.41
N SER A 205 6.07 -18.07 -11.00
CA SER A 205 7.41 -17.63 -11.39
C SER A 205 7.65 -17.67 -12.90
N GLU A 206 7.18 -18.73 -13.57
CA GLU A 206 7.29 -18.83 -15.04
C GLU A 206 6.47 -17.73 -15.71
N GLU A 207 5.24 -17.52 -15.24
CA GLU A 207 4.35 -16.53 -15.82
C GLU A 207 4.88 -15.10 -15.60
N MET A 208 5.48 -14.82 -14.44
CA MET A 208 6.16 -13.55 -14.19
C MET A 208 7.30 -13.30 -15.17
N ILE A 209 8.12 -14.32 -15.46
CA ILE A 209 9.20 -14.24 -16.46
C ILE A 209 8.62 -13.99 -17.85
N ILE A 210 7.59 -14.75 -18.23
CA ILE A 210 6.91 -14.61 -19.54
C ILE A 210 6.31 -13.22 -19.70
N LEU A 211 5.57 -12.71 -18.72
CA LEU A 211 5.02 -11.35 -18.78
C LEU A 211 6.11 -10.30 -18.85
N THR A 212 7.21 -10.48 -18.10
CA THR A 212 8.32 -9.53 -18.13
C THR A 212 9.00 -9.48 -19.49
N ILE A 213 9.15 -10.64 -20.16
CA ILE A 213 9.62 -10.72 -21.55
C ILE A 213 8.70 -9.93 -22.48
N GLU A 214 7.38 -10.05 -22.33
CA GLU A 214 6.41 -9.28 -23.12
C GLU A 214 6.57 -7.77 -22.86
N GLN A 215 6.60 -7.36 -21.59
CA GLN A 215 6.62 -5.94 -21.22
C GLN A 215 7.95 -5.25 -21.52
N LEU A 216 9.07 -6.00 -21.55
CA LEU A 216 10.41 -5.46 -21.77
C LEU A 216 10.99 -5.80 -23.16
N ALA A 217 10.17 -6.25 -24.10
CA ALA A 217 10.62 -6.62 -25.44
C ALA A 217 11.35 -5.49 -26.18
N GLU A 218 10.99 -4.23 -25.93
CA GLU A 218 11.64 -3.04 -26.50
C GLU A 218 12.93 -2.63 -25.76
N TYR A 219 13.37 -3.39 -24.76
CA TYR A 219 14.55 -3.11 -23.92
C TYR A 219 15.61 -4.23 -24.09
N PRO A 220 16.47 -4.15 -25.12
CA PRO A 220 17.42 -5.22 -25.47
C PRO A 220 18.33 -5.66 -24.30
N ASP A 221 18.77 -4.72 -23.47
CA ASP A 221 19.64 -4.98 -22.32
C ASP A 221 18.99 -5.88 -21.26
N ALA A 222 17.65 -5.90 -21.18
CA ALA A 222 16.91 -6.78 -20.29
C ALA A 222 16.69 -8.16 -20.93
N MET A 223 16.45 -8.20 -22.25
CA MET A 223 15.98 -9.38 -22.96
C MET A 223 16.95 -10.56 -22.93
N ASP A 224 18.25 -10.35 -23.14
CA ASP A 224 19.24 -11.44 -23.10
C ASP A 224 19.20 -12.20 -21.76
N ARG A 225 19.15 -11.44 -20.66
CA ARG A 225 19.05 -11.98 -19.32
C ARG A 225 17.72 -12.69 -19.08
N LEU A 226 16.60 -12.13 -19.55
CA LEU A 226 15.27 -12.71 -19.38
C LEU A 226 15.12 -14.04 -20.15
N VAL A 227 15.67 -14.13 -21.36
CA VAL A 227 15.70 -15.38 -22.13
C VAL A 227 16.56 -16.44 -21.43
N LYS A 228 17.72 -16.05 -20.89
CA LYS A 228 18.54 -16.94 -20.07
C LYS A 228 17.79 -17.42 -18.82
N LEU A 229 17.14 -16.51 -18.10
CA LEU A 229 16.35 -16.81 -16.91
C LEU A 229 15.19 -17.76 -17.24
N ALA A 230 14.50 -17.55 -18.36
CA ALA A 230 13.45 -18.44 -18.82
C ALA A 230 13.95 -19.87 -19.05
N LYS A 231 15.16 -20.04 -19.61
CA LYS A 231 15.79 -21.36 -19.71
C LYS A 231 16.12 -21.97 -18.35
N GLU A 232 16.64 -21.18 -17.41
CA GLU A 232 16.95 -21.64 -16.04
C GLU A 232 15.69 -22.16 -15.33
N TYR A 233 14.52 -21.57 -15.60
CA TYR A 233 13.21 -22.01 -15.14
C TYR A 233 12.56 -23.10 -16.01
N ASN A 234 13.28 -23.67 -16.99
CA ASN A 234 12.79 -24.69 -17.93
C ASN A 234 11.53 -24.27 -18.74
N ILE A 235 11.37 -22.97 -18.99
CA ILE A 235 10.28 -22.46 -19.81
C ILE A 235 10.54 -22.83 -21.28
N GLU A 236 9.54 -23.40 -21.94
CA GLU A 236 9.61 -23.78 -23.35
C GLU A 236 10.00 -22.61 -24.26
N GLN A 237 10.93 -22.87 -25.19
CA GLN A 237 11.41 -21.89 -26.18
C GLN A 237 10.25 -21.21 -26.93
N THR A 238 9.19 -21.96 -27.25
CA THR A 238 8.03 -21.45 -27.99
C THR A 238 7.27 -20.40 -27.17
N ARG A 239 7.08 -20.61 -25.87
CA ARG A 239 6.44 -19.62 -24.97
C ARG A 239 7.26 -18.34 -24.89
N VAL A 240 8.58 -18.46 -24.78
CA VAL A 240 9.50 -17.31 -24.78
C VAL A 240 9.40 -16.52 -26.08
N LYS A 241 9.45 -17.22 -27.23
CA LYS A 241 9.32 -16.60 -28.55
C LYS A 241 7.98 -15.88 -28.70
N ASP A 242 6.87 -16.55 -28.38
CA ASP A 242 5.52 -16.01 -28.52
C ASP A 242 5.31 -14.77 -27.65
N SER A 243 5.80 -14.79 -26.40
CA SER A 243 5.73 -13.65 -25.49
C SER A 243 6.52 -12.44 -26.01
N ALA A 244 7.75 -12.69 -26.46
CA ALA A 244 8.60 -11.62 -26.98
C ALA A 244 7.96 -10.99 -28.24
N LEU A 245 7.45 -11.80 -29.16
CA LEU A 245 6.76 -11.31 -30.37
C LEU A 245 5.53 -10.46 -30.03
N LYS A 246 4.75 -10.83 -29.01
CA LYS A 246 3.63 -10.01 -28.51
C LYS A 246 4.09 -8.65 -27.98
N GLY A 247 5.26 -8.63 -27.32
CA GLY A 247 5.91 -7.42 -26.84
C GLY A 247 6.49 -6.52 -27.94
N GLY A 248 6.56 -7.00 -29.19
CA GLY A 248 6.98 -6.21 -30.35
C GLY A 248 8.42 -6.39 -30.79
N ILE A 249 9.17 -7.34 -30.23
CA ILE A 249 10.49 -7.71 -30.81
C ILE A 249 10.28 -8.44 -32.14
N ASP A 250 11.17 -8.23 -33.10
CA ASP A 250 11.10 -8.92 -34.38
C ASP A 250 11.55 -10.39 -34.28
N GLU A 251 11.04 -11.22 -35.20
CA GLU A 251 11.29 -12.67 -35.20
C GLU A 251 12.77 -13.04 -35.35
N GLN A 252 13.55 -12.26 -36.09
CA GLN A 252 14.96 -12.56 -36.31
C GLN A 252 15.77 -12.28 -35.04
N SER A 253 15.53 -11.14 -34.40
CA SER A 253 16.20 -10.75 -33.16
C SER A 253 15.95 -11.75 -32.03
N ILE A 254 14.68 -12.14 -31.81
CA ILE A 254 14.38 -13.13 -30.76
C ILE A 254 14.95 -14.51 -31.10
N ALA A 255 14.96 -14.93 -32.37
CA ALA A 255 15.55 -16.21 -32.77
C ALA A 255 17.06 -16.27 -32.48
N VAL A 256 17.78 -15.16 -32.65
CA VAL A 256 19.21 -15.06 -32.31
C VAL A 256 19.43 -15.18 -30.80
N MET A 257 18.62 -14.50 -29.98
CA MET A 257 18.71 -14.57 -28.52
C MET A 257 18.42 -16.00 -28.02
N ILE A 258 17.33 -16.61 -28.49
CA ILE A 258 16.96 -17.98 -28.13
C ILE A 258 18.07 -18.96 -28.47
N LYS A 259 18.64 -18.90 -29.68
CA LYS A 259 19.74 -19.79 -30.10
C LYS A 259 20.99 -19.67 -29.22
N SER A 260 21.20 -18.52 -28.60
CA SER A 260 22.36 -18.28 -27.74
C SER A 260 22.21 -18.92 -26.37
N HIS A 261 20.98 -19.16 -25.93
CA HIS A 261 20.68 -19.67 -24.59
C HIS A 261 20.14 -21.08 -24.58
N TYR A 262 19.21 -21.45 -25.48
CA TYR A 262 18.58 -22.78 -25.56
C TYR A 262 19.46 -23.83 -26.22
#